data_AF-A0A957WSE3-F1
#
_entry.id   AF-A0A957WSE3-F1
#
_cell.length_a   1.000
_cell.length_b   1.000
_cell.length_c   1.000
_cell.angle_alpha   90.00
_cell.angle_beta   90.00
_cell.angle_gamma   90.00
#
_symmetry.space_group_name_H-M   'P 1'
#
loop_
_entity.id
_entity.type
_entity.pdbx_description
1 polymer ?
#
loop_
_entity_poly.entity_id
_entity_poly.type
_entity_poly.pdbx_seq_one_letter_code
_entity_poly.pdbx_strand_id
1 'polypeptide(L)'
;MQTICIIVPYDNVHKEIVLWANEERSIDFRRDPVRACRCTSAFMALELERYLTRTLRAVEIYFQAVPPERGLYIELKIESATANDGGFSIRPAGQGVVIQGNGRAGLVY
;
A
#
# COMPACT_ATOMS: atom_id res chain seq x y z
N MET A 1 13.61 -15.56 -10.99
CA MET A 1 13.36 -14.51 -9.99
C MET A 1 12.15 -13.75 -10.46
N GLN A 2 11.07 -13.72 -9.66
CA GLN A 2 9.88 -12.94 -9.99
C GLN A 2 10.01 -11.55 -9.37
N THR A 3 9.52 -10.53 -10.05
CA THR A 3 9.54 -9.16 -9.53
C THR A 3 8.10 -8.67 -9.41
N ILE A 4 7.73 -8.14 -8.25
CA ILE A 4 6.39 -7.59 -7.97
C ILE A 4 6.54 -6.13 -7.57
N CYS A 5 5.80 -5.25 -8.24
CA CYS A 5 5.72 -3.85 -7.87
C CYS A 5 4.57 -3.63 -6.88
N ILE A 6 4.82 -3.06 -5.70
CA ILE A 6 3.74 -2.60 -4.82
C ILE A 6 3.53 -1.10 -5.05
N ILE A 7 2.33 -0.73 -5.49
CA ILE A 7 1.97 0.65 -5.77
C ILE A 7 1.38 1.28 -4.52
N VAL A 8 2.04 2.33 -4.05
CA VAL A 8 1.53 3.22 -3.00
C VAL A 8 1.46 4.61 -3.63
N PRO A 9 0.26 5.17 -3.91
CA PRO A 9 0.08 6.30 -4.82
C PRO A 9 0.48 7.65 -4.21
N TYR A 10 1.74 7.76 -3.78
CA TYR A 10 2.35 8.96 -3.20
C TYR A 10 3.77 9.13 -3.74
N ASP A 11 4.09 10.36 -4.14
CA ASP A 11 5.38 10.70 -4.73
C ASP A 11 6.54 10.39 -3.78
N ASN A 12 7.65 9.90 -4.35
CA ASN A 12 8.85 9.50 -3.61
C ASN A 12 8.71 8.25 -2.72
N VAL A 13 7.66 7.43 -2.88
CA VAL A 13 7.47 6.19 -2.11
C VAL A 13 8.74 5.32 -2.04
N HIS A 14 9.44 5.14 -3.16
CA HIS A 14 10.67 4.34 -3.22
C HIS A 14 11.80 4.81 -2.27
N LYS A 15 11.78 6.07 -1.81
CA LYS A 15 12.73 6.63 -0.84
C LYS A 15 12.16 6.70 0.57
N GLU A 16 10.86 6.99 0.67
CA GLU A 16 10.23 7.42 1.91
C GLU A 16 9.37 6.33 2.58
N ILE A 17 9.16 5.17 1.93
CA ILE A 17 8.24 4.12 2.39
C ILE A 17 8.49 3.72 3.85
N VAL A 18 9.76 3.54 4.24
CA VAL A 18 10.14 3.14 5.60
C VAL A 18 9.85 4.27 6.61
N LEU A 19 10.11 5.52 6.22
CA LEU A 19 9.81 6.67 7.08
C LEU A 19 8.31 6.76 7.32
N TRP A 20 7.51 6.75 6.26
CA TRP A 20 6.06 6.89 6.36
C TRP A 20 5.40 5.72 7.12
N ALA A 21 5.87 4.49 6.92
CA ALA A 21 5.39 3.34 7.66
C ALA A 21 5.68 3.43 9.16
N ASN A 22 6.85 3.96 9.54
CA ASN A 22 7.19 4.19 10.94
C ASN A 22 6.38 5.34 11.57
N GLU A 23 6.08 6.38 10.78
CA GLU A 23 5.26 7.52 11.23
C GLU A 23 3.83 7.11 11.60
N GLU A 24 3.31 6.03 11.01
CA GLU A 24 1.96 5.49 11.27
C GLU A 24 1.68 5.33 12.78
N ARG A 25 2.69 4.92 13.57
CA ARG A 25 2.57 4.71 15.02
C ARG A 25 2.41 5.99 15.84
N SER A 26 2.76 7.13 15.25
CA SER A 26 2.92 8.42 15.96
C SER A 26 2.00 9.52 15.45
N ILE A 27 1.32 9.30 14.33
CA ILE A 27 0.50 10.31 13.68
C ILE A 27 -0.87 10.44 14.34
N ASP A 28 -1.30 11.69 14.57
CA ASP A 28 -2.68 11.97 14.95
C ASP A 28 -3.57 11.92 13.69
N PHE A 29 -4.21 10.77 13.50
CA PHE A 29 -5.08 10.52 12.35
C PHE A 29 -6.26 11.47 12.22
N ARG A 30 -6.67 12.15 13.30
CA ARG A 30 -7.81 13.07 13.28
C ARG A 30 -7.44 14.45 12.74
N ARG A 31 -6.17 14.86 12.94
CA ARG A 31 -5.70 16.19 12.54
C ARG A 31 -5.21 16.26 11.10
N ASP A 32 -4.68 15.14 10.58
CA ASP A 32 -4.19 15.06 9.20
C ASP A 32 -4.62 13.73 8.54
N PRO A 33 -5.88 13.63 8.06
CA PRO A 33 -6.41 12.40 7.49
C PRO A 33 -5.73 12.01 6.17
N VAL A 34 -5.15 12.96 5.44
CA VAL A 34 -4.43 12.68 4.18
C VAL A 34 -3.08 12.04 4.47
N ARG A 35 -2.30 12.63 5.39
CA ARG A 35 -1.04 12.03 5.84
C ARG A 35 -1.28 10.69 6.53
N ALA A 36 -2.38 10.56 7.29
CA ALA A 36 -2.82 9.29 7.85
C ALA A 36 -2.97 8.20 6.79
N CYS A 37 -3.60 8.51 5.64
CA CYS A 37 -3.74 7.56 4.53
C CYS A 37 -2.37 7.15 3.98
N ARG A 38 -1.48 8.13 3.75
CA ARG A 38 -0.12 7.85 3.28
C ARG A 38 0.64 6.92 4.21
N CYS A 39 0.66 7.22 5.51
CA CYS A 39 1.34 6.41 6.51
C CYS A 39 0.73 5.01 6.60
N THR A 40 -0.61 4.90 6.57
CA THR A 40 -1.31 3.61 6.60
C THR A 40 -0.97 2.77 5.37
N SER A 41 -1.05 3.34 4.16
CA SER A 41 -0.72 2.63 2.93
C SER A 41 0.75 2.21 2.89
N ALA A 42 1.66 3.05 3.40
CA ALA A 42 3.08 2.71 3.49
C ALA A 42 3.33 1.55 4.47
N PHE A 43 2.68 1.58 5.64
CA PHE A 43 2.74 0.49 6.62
C PHE A 43 2.24 -0.82 6.01
N MET A 44 1.07 -0.80 5.35
CA MET A 44 0.51 -1.99 4.72
C MET A 44 1.38 -2.52 3.57
N ALA A 45 2.04 -1.64 2.80
CA ALA A 45 2.96 -2.04 1.75
C ALA A 45 4.17 -2.81 2.29
N LEU A 46 4.77 -2.37 3.41
CA LEU A 46 5.88 -3.08 4.06
C LEU A 46 5.43 -4.41 4.70
N GLU A 47 4.26 -4.43 5.30
CA GLU A 47 3.68 -5.67 5.84
C GLU A 47 3.45 -6.70 4.73
N LEU A 48 2.94 -6.24 3.59
CA LEU A 48 2.72 -7.08 2.41
C LEU A 48 4.06 -7.54 1.80
N GLU A 49 5.05 -6.66 1.66
CA GLU A 49 6.40 -7.02 1.22
C GLU A 49 6.99 -8.13 2.10
N ARG A 50 6.92 -7.95 3.42
CA ARG A 50 7.43 -8.91 4.41
C ARG A 50 6.72 -10.26 4.29
N TYR A 51 5.40 -10.24 4.11
CA TYR A 51 4.62 -11.46 3.94
C TYR A 51 4.96 -12.19 2.63
N LEU A 52 5.01 -11.47 1.51
CA LEU A 52 5.29 -12.03 0.19
C LEU A 52 6.71 -12.57 0.08
N THR A 53 7.70 -11.85 0.60
CA THR A 53 9.11 -12.28 0.62
C THR A 53 9.30 -13.56 1.42
N ARG A 54 8.51 -13.75 2.48
CA ARG A 54 8.52 -14.98 3.29
C ARG A 54 7.78 -16.15 2.62
N THR A 55 6.77 -15.86 1.81
CA THR A 55 5.85 -16.87 1.26
C THR A 55 6.27 -17.35 -0.13
N LEU A 56 6.75 -16.44 -0.97
CA LEU A 56 7.16 -16.72 -2.35
C LEU A 56 8.67 -16.99 -2.41
N ARG A 57 9.08 -17.99 -3.19
CA ARG A 57 10.51 -18.27 -3.41
C ARG A 57 11.07 -17.34 -4.48
N ALA A 58 12.21 -16.71 -4.18
CA ALA A 58 12.96 -15.87 -5.12
C ALA A 58 12.12 -14.74 -5.76
N VAL A 59 11.43 -13.98 -4.90
CA VAL A 59 10.71 -12.75 -5.26
C VAL A 59 11.53 -11.52 -4.91
N GLU A 60 11.52 -10.53 -5.79
CA GLU A 60 12.03 -9.18 -5.56
C GLU A 60 10.83 -8.23 -5.52
N ILE A 61 10.78 -7.37 -4.50
CA ILE A 61 9.69 -6.41 -4.32
C ILE A 61 10.28 -5.01 -4.34
N TYR A 62 9.59 -4.10 -5.02
CA TYR A 62 9.93 -2.69 -5.08
C TYR A 62 8.67 -1.84 -5.08
N PHE A 63 8.82 -0.57 -4.73
CA PHE A 63 7.69 0.35 -4.53
C PHE A 63 7.66 1.45 -5.59
N GLN A 64 6.48 1.76 -6.14
CA GLN A 64 6.28 2.88 -7.07
C GLN A 64 4.98 3.64 -6.77
N ALA A 65 4.92 4.89 -7.22
CA ALA A 65 3.73 5.72 -7.07
C ALA A 65 2.68 5.45 -8.15
N VAL A 66 3.11 4.92 -9.29
CA VAL A 66 2.27 4.62 -10.45
C VAL A 66 2.52 3.21 -10.94
N PRO A 67 1.52 2.53 -11.53
CA PRO A 67 1.71 1.20 -12.08
C PRO A 67 2.82 1.16 -13.15
N PRO A 68 3.64 0.10 -13.18
CA PRO A 68 4.64 -0.07 -14.23
C PRO A 68 3.96 -0.38 -15.57
N GLU A 69 4.61 -0.02 -16.68
CA GLU A 69 4.10 -0.34 -18.03
C GLU A 69 4.00 -1.86 -18.28
N ARG A 70 4.84 -2.65 -17.61
CA ARG A 70 4.90 -4.11 -17.71
C ARG A 70 5.27 -4.73 -16.36
N GLY A 71 4.79 -5.93 -16.11
CA GLY A 71 5.09 -6.70 -14.91
C GLY A 71 3.91 -6.79 -13.94
N LEU A 72 4.03 -7.71 -12.98
CA LEU A 72 3.04 -7.89 -11.92
C LEU A 72 3.10 -6.72 -10.93
N TYR A 73 1.92 -6.23 -10.56
CA TYR A 73 1.81 -5.21 -9.53
C TYR A 73 0.66 -5.48 -8.56
N ILE A 74 0.77 -4.92 -7.38
CA ILE A 74 -0.28 -4.87 -6.36
C ILE A 74 -0.47 -3.41 -6.00
N GLU A 75 -1.64 -2.84 -6.26
CA GLU A 75 -1.94 -1.45 -5.95
C GLU A 75 -2.75 -1.32 -4.66
N LEU A 76 -2.28 -0.48 -3.74
CA LEU A 76 -2.96 -0.18 -2.49
C LEU A 76 -3.71 1.15 -2.62
N LYS A 77 -5.03 1.12 -2.40
CA LYS A 77 -5.91 2.30 -2.47
C LYS A 77 -6.70 2.51 -1.19
N ILE A 78 -6.88 3.78 -0.86
CA ILE A 78 -7.88 4.24 0.11
C ILE A 78 -8.81 5.16 -0.65
N GLU A 79 -10.10 4.82 -0.67
CA GLU A 79 -11.10 5.57 -1.42
C GLU A 79 -11.44 6.91 -0.74
N SER A 80 -11.59 6.90 0.58
CA SER A 80 -11.91 8.09 1.37
C SER A 80 -11.05 8.18 2.62
N ALA A 81 -10.36 9.32 2.77
CA ALA A 81 -9.52 9.58 3.92
C ALA A 81 -10.29 9.73 5.24
N THR A 82 -11.61 9.98 5.16
CA THR A 82 -12.49 10.21 6.30
C THR A 82 -13.47 9.06 6.57
N ALA A 83 -13.54 8.06 5.68
CA ALA A 83 -14.35 6.88 5.93
C ALA A 83 -13.81 6.12 7.16
N ASN A 84 -14.75 5.71 8.03
CA ASN A 84 -14.44 5.05 9.30
C ASN A 84 -15.04 3.63 9.38
N ASP A 85 -15.37 3.05 8.22
CA ASP A 85 -15.76 1.65 8.12
C ASP A 85 -14.55 0.76 7.77
N GLY A 86 -14.73 -0.55 7.93
CA GLY A 86 -13.72 -1.58 7.62
C GLY A 86 -13.92 -2.25 6.27
N GLY A 87 -14.75 -1.69 5.38
CA GLY A 87 -15.01 -2.30 4.08
C GLY A 87 -13.79 -2.22 3.17
N PHE A 88 -13.56 -3.29 2.42
CA PHE A 88 -12.49 -3.37 1.43
C PHE A 88 -12.90 -4.23 0.23
N SER A 89 -12.12 -4.11 -0.85
CA SER A 89 -12.27 -4.93 -2.04
C SER A 89 -10.90 -5.33 -2.60
N ILE A 90 -10.85 -6.54 -3.16
CA ILE A 90 -9.70 -7.04 -3.91
C ILE A 90 -10.20 -7.38 -5.30
N ARG A 91 -9.61 -6.77 -6.33
CA ARG A 91 -10.09 -6.89 -7.70
C ARG A 91 -8.94 -6.93 -8.71
N PRO A 92 -9.02 -7.77 -9.75
CA PRO A 92 -7.97 -7.85 -10.77
C PRO A 92 -7.86 -6.52 -11.53
N ALA A 93 -6.64 -6.16 -11.94
CA ALA A 93 -6.38 -4.96 -12.74
C ALA A 93 -5.19 -5.17 -13.68
N GLY A 94 -5.46 -5.30 -14.98
CA GLY A 94 -4.42 -5.53 -15.98
C GLY A 94 -3.54 -6.74 -15.65
N GLN A 95 -2.25 -6.50 -15.39
CA GLN A 95 -1.28 -7.53 -14.99
C GLN A 95 -1.18 -7.75 -13.48
N GLY A 96 -2.06 -7.14 -12.70
CA GLY A 96 -1.97 -7.09 -11.25
C GLY A 96 -3.31 -7.15 -10.54
N VAL A 97 -3.32 -6.64 -9.32
CA VAL A 97 -4.51 -6.59 -8.45
C VAL A 97 -4.55 -5.26 -7.72
N VAL A 98 -5.76 -4.74 -7.49
CA VAL A 98 -6.00 -3.59 -6.62
C VAL A 98 -6.60 -4.09 -5.32
N ILE A 99 -5.98 -3.70 -4.20
CA ILE A 99 -6.50 -3.85 -2.84
C ILE A 99 -6.94 -2.46 -2.41
N GLN A 100 -8.25 -2.27 -2.25
CA GLN A 100 -8.83 -0.97 -1.92
C GLN A 100 -9.63 -1.06 -0.62
N GLY A 101 -9.24 -0.27 0.38
CA GLY A 101 -10.08 0.04 1.53
C GLY A 101 -11.01 1.22 1.24
N ASN A 102 -12.25 1.16 1.72
CA ASN A 102 -13.15 2.32 1.71
C ASN A 102 -12.54 3.49 2.50
N GLY A 103 -11.89 3.14 3.62
CA GLY A 103 -11.05 4.02 4.41
C GLY A 103 -9.74 3.32 4.81
N ARG A 104 -8.99 3.97 5.71
CA ARG A 104 -7.72 3.43 6.24
C ARG A 104 -7.91 2.07 6.91
N ALA A 105 -8.94 1.93 7.74
CA ALA A 105 -9.23 0.67 8.44
C ALA A 105 -9.53 -0.47 7.45
N GLY A 106 -10.27 -0.18 6.38
CA GLY A 106 -10.51 -1.14 5.29
C GLY A 106 -9.22 -1.64 4.63
N LEU A 107 -8.21 -0.79 4.43
CA LEU A 107 -6.95 -1.22 3.82
C LEU A 107 -6.12 -2.15 4.73
N VAL A 108 -6.38 -2.12 6.04
CA VAL A 108 -5.66 -2.95 7.03
C VAL A 108 -6.25 -4.36 7.14
N TYR A 109 -7.55 -4.52 6.88
CA TYR A 109 -8.24 -5.81 6.91
C TYR A 109 -7.94 -6.68 5.68
#